data_AF-A0A428RFZ4-F1
#
_entry.id   AF-A0A428RFZ4-F1
#
_cell.length_a   1.000
_cell.length_b   1.000
_cell.length_c   1.000
_cell.angle_alpha   90.00
_cell.angle_beta   90.00
_cell.angle_gamma   90.00
#
_symmetry.space_group_name_H-M   'P 1'
#
loop_
_entity.id
_entity.type
_entity.pdbx_description
1 polymer ?
#
loop_
_entity_poly.entity_id
_entity_poly.type
_entity_poly.pdbx_seq_one_letter_code
_entity_poly.pdbx_strand_id
1 'polypeptide(L)'
;MTGWHLRPVFDTRLKAKPFYKENYDASVIKLSKLYDLVRTRGNPVKGDSAAGGGQANFIRQTTKYWVHPDNVTELKLIILKHLPVLVFNANKDFDPEDSAITSIYYDNPDTWDLYEGRLKKTEGAEAIRLRWYGGMKTETIFVERKTHREDWTGEKSVKARFATKEKNINAYMKGELLPAAIFEKARKEGKKSEKAIAEDERLASEIQYSVLKKGYKPVCRSFYNRTAFQLPADARVRISLDTELTMVREDNLDGRTRSGDNWRRMDIGIDYPFSQLPPEDIVRFPYAVLEVKLQTQAGQEPPEWVRQLISSHLVEAVPKFSKFIHGTACLFPDRINLLPFWMPQMDVDIRKPVSHDFGIRRPGMSGTTTTSDDEDDLDSDDEELVPSSRNPTNGESSAQGGSRRRPLPSDVEGQIANLPAENEDYPIYDSDDEYDESFELEQAKRIGGWHYYSTLISTKSRAAAHQVVSALKYAIPAPRSTQVPRSDRLQTLFGSAQIQTKKFKAPHGKKIYVPVRVEPKVYFAAERTFLGWLEYSIYIGTIAVTLLNFGSHPTPAHFWVAGIFTLLAIMSLCYSVVTYLYRSNAIRTRKVVKYYDRWGPSVLCVALFVGVALNFAFEGRERKIW
;
A
#
# COMPACT_ATOMS: atom_id res chain seq x y z
N MET A 1 -43.41 13.04 -4.25
CA MET A 1 -42.83 12.41 -5.46
C MET A 1 -43.95 12.00 -6.38
N THR A 2 -43.88 12.33 -7.67
CA THR A 2 -45.02 12.33 -8.60
C THR A 2 -45.54 10.96 -9.05
N GLY A 3 -45.03 9.83 -8.57
CA GLY A 3 -45.53 8.48 -8.94
C GLY A 3 -45.22 8.02 -10.36
N TRP A 4 -44.64 8.87 -11.22
CA TRP A 4 -44.27 8.51 -12.59
C TRP A 4 -42.92 7.77 -12.62
N HIS A 5 -42.90 6.57 -13.18
CA HIS A 5 -41.67 5.79 -13.40
C HIS A 5 -40.90 6.29 -14.64
N LEU A 6 -40.32 7.49 -14.55
CA LEU A 6 -39.58 8.12 -15.66
C LEU A 6 -38.17 7.55 -15.87
N ARG A 7 -37.54 7.04 -14.81
CA ARG A 7 -36.15 6.56 -14.83
C ARG A 7 -35.87 5.52 -15.92
N PRO A 8 -36.64 4.43 -16.10
CA PRO A 8 -36.38 3.46 -17.16
C PRO A 8 -36.55 4.06 -18.56
N VAL A 9 -37.57 4.90 -18.77
CA VAL A 9 -37.85 5.54 -20.07
C VAL A 9 -36.70 6.46 -20.48
N PHE A 10 -36.24 7.31 -19.56
CA PHE A 10 -35.09 8.19 -19.78
C PHE A 10 -33.80 7.40 -19.98
N ASP A 11 -33.55 6.35 -19.19
CA ASP A 11 -32.35 5.52 -19.32
C ASP A 11 -32.27 4.84 -20.69
N THR A 12 -33.39 4.30 -21.22
CA THR A 12 -33.42 3.78 -22.60
C THR A 12 -33.09 4.83 -23.65
N ARG A 13 -33.63 6.05 -23.53
CA ARG A 13 -33.37 7.13 -24.49
C ARG A 13 -31.93 7.65 -24.41
N LEU A 14 -31.39 7.78 -23.20
CA LEU A 14 -30.01 8.17 -22.95
C LEU A 14 -29.02 7.13 -23.48
N LYS A 15 -29.34 5.83 -23.34
CA LYS A 15 -28.53 4.74 -23.93
C LYS A 15 -28.59 4.73 -25.45
N ALA A 16 -29.74 5.08 -26.05
CA ALA A 16 -29.90 5.17 -27.50
C ALA A 16 -29.13 6.34 -28.11
N LYS A 17 -28.97 7.46 -27.38
CA LYS A 17 -28.19 8.64 -27.79
C LYS A 17 -27.22 9.07 -26.68
N PRO A 18 -26.12 8.33 -26.47
CA PRO A 18 -25.25 8.57 -25.34
C PRO A 18 -24.30 9.72 -25.63
N PHE A 19 -24.58 10.90 -25.08
CA PHE A 19 -23.62 12.03 -25.07
C PHE A 19 -22.49 11.82 -24.05
N TYR A 20 -22.67 10.89 -23.09
CA TYR A 20 -21.76 10.64 -21.98
C TYR A 20 -20.80 9.45 -22.20
N LYS A 21 -20.94 8.71 -23.31
CA LYS A 21 -20.08 7.56 -23.66
C LYS A 21 -19.10 7.86 -24.80
N GLU A 22 -18.96 9.12 -25.18
CA GLU A 22 -18.03 9.48 -26.24
C GLU A 22 -16.59 9.23 -25.79
N ASN A 23 -15.84 8.46 -26.59
CA ASN A 23 -14.42 8.24 -26.34
C ASN A 23 -13.62 9.44 -26.87
N TYR A 24 -13.14 10.30 -25.97
CA TYR A 24 -12.34 11.47 -26.32
C TYR A 24 -10.85 11.18 -26.52
N ASP A 25 -10.39 9.92 -26.42
CA ASP A 25 -8.95 9.59 -26.44
C ASP A 25 -8.27 10.04 -27.73
N ALA A 26 -8.89 9.78 -28.89
CA ALA A 26 -8.35 10.23 -30.18
C ALA A 26 -8.23 11.77 -30.24
N SER A 27 -9.22 12.48 -29.70
CA SER A 27 -9.23 13.94 -29.61
C SER A 27 -8.18 14.47 -28.64
N VAL A 28 -8.01 13.83 -27.48
CA VAL A 28 -6.99 14.17 -26.47
C VAL A 28 -5.59 13.98 -27.05
N ILE A 29 -5.35 12.93 -27.84
CA ILE A 29 -4.05 12.70 -28.50
C ILE A 29 -3.79 13.79 -29.56
N LYS A 30 -4.78 14.12 -30.38
CA LYS A 30 -4.66 15.22 -31.36
C LYS A 30 -4.39 16.56 -30.67
N LEU A 31 -5.14 16.88 -29.62
CA LEU A 31 -4.94 18.07 -28.80
C LEU A 31 -3.55 18.09 -28.18
N SER A 32 -3.07 16.93 -27.67
CA SER A 32 -1.73 16.82 -27.12
C SER A 32 -0.65 17.14 -28.14
N LYS A 33 -0.79 16.65 -29.40
CA LYS A 33 0.17 16.95 -30.48
C LYS A 33 0.19 18.44 -30.81
N LEU A 34 -0.98 19.08 -30.93
CA LEU A 34 -1.10 20.51 -31.20
C LEU A 34 -0.55 21.36 -30.04
N TYR A 35 -0.89 21.01 -28.80
CA TYR A 35 -0.42 21.72 -27.62
C TYR A 35 1.10 21.59 -27.45
N ASP A 36 1.67 20.43 -27.78
CA ASP A 36 3.12 20.22 -27.80
C ASP A 36 3.81 21.09 -28.85
N LEU A 37 3.25 21.18 -30.06
CA LEU A 37 3.76 22.04 -31.14
C LEU A 37 3.77 23.53 -30.73
N VAL A 38 2.69 24.01 -30.11
CA VAL A 38 2.59 25.40 -29.60
C VAL A 38 3.57 25.64 -28.47
N ARG A 39 3.64 24.73 -27.49
CA ARG A 39 4.54 24.81 -26.34
C ARG A 39 6.01 24.83 -26.75
N THR A 40 6.35 24.11 -27.80
CA THR A 40 7.69 24.06 -28.37
C THR A 40 7.96 25.15 -29.41
N ARG A 41 6.97 25.98 -29.74
CA ARG A 41 7.05 27.00 -30.80
C ARG A 41 7.55 26.43 -32.13
N GLY A 42 7.15 25.19 -32.45
CA GLY A 42 7.60 24.49 -33.66
C GLY A 42 8.98 23.84 -33.59
N ASN A 43 9.70 23.98 -32.47
CA ASN A 43 11.01 23.34 -32.28
C ASN A 43 10.87 22.06 -31.45
N PRO A 44 10.76 20.87 -32.07
CA PRO A 44 10.58 19.63 -31.32
C PRO A 44 11.68 19.52 -30.28
N VAL A 45 11.31 19.17 -29.04
CA VAL A 45 12.27 18.93 -27.96
C VAL A 45 13.23 17.84 -28.46
N LYS A 46 14.42 18.24 -28.92
CA LYS A 46 15.47 17.33 -29.33
C LYS A 46 15.92 16.61 -28.08
N GLY A 47 15.34 15.44 -27.87
CA GLY A 47 15.64 14.66 -26.71
C GLY A 47 17.04 14.10 -26.83
N ASP A 48 17.94 14.49 -25.93
CA ASP A 48 19.12 13.69 -25.69
C ASP A 48 18.64 12.33 -25.18
N SER A 49 18.87 11.30 -25.98
CA SER A 49 18.70 9.90 -25.55
C SER A 49 19.59 9.57 -24.32
N ALA A 50 20.56 10.46 -24.03
CA ALA A 50 21.43 10.45 -22.87
C ALA A 50 20.82 11.06 -21.59
N ALA A 51 19.60 11.59 -21.58
CA ALA A 51 18.95 12.04 -20.34
C ALA A 51 18.54 10.89 -19.38
N GLY A 52 18.80 9.63 -19.77
CA GLY A 52 18.84 8.47 -18.89
C GLY A 52 20.25 8.03 -18.47
N GLY A 53 21.30 8.69 -18.96
CA GLY A 53 22.70 8.40 -18.70
C GLY A 53 23.26 9.24 -17.56
N GLY A 54 23.84 8.58 -16.56
CA GLY A 54 24.94 9.13 -15.77
C GLY A 54 24.64 10.08 -14.61
N GLN A 55 23.40 10.46 -14.28
CA GLN A 55 23.16 11.15 -13.00
C GLN A 55 23.18 10.13 -11.85
N ALA A 56 24.29 10.06 -11.11
CA ALA A 56 24.56 9.00 -10.14
C ALA A 56 23.60 8.98 -8.94
N ASN A 57 23.02 10.13 -8.53
CA ASN A 57 22.22 10.24 -7.31
C ASN A 57 20.83 10.87 -7.57
N PHE A 58 19.85 10.04 -7.94
CA PHE A 58 18.43 10.42 -7.97
C PHE A 58 17.59 9.45 -7.15
N ILE A 59 16.51 9.96 -6.56
CA ILE A 59 15.53 9.18 -5.82
C ILE A 59 14.36 8.88 -6.76
N ARG A 60 14.07 7.58 -6.95
CA ARG A 60 12.89 7.15 -7.72
C ARG A 60 11.77 6.81 -6.77
N GLN A 61 10.63 7.46 -6.95
CA GLN A 61 9.40 7.13 -6.23
C GLN A 61 8.30 6.79 -7.22
N THR A 62 7.54 5.74 -6.94
CA THR A 62 6.37 5.37 -7.74
C THR A 62 5.17 5.24 -6.82
N THR A 63 4.17 6.08 -7.06
CA THR A 63 2.91 6.08 -6.31
C THR A 63 1.74 5.74 -7.22
N LYS A 64 0.70 5.13 -6.66
CA LYS A 64 -0.49 4.70 -7.38
C LYS A 64 -1.73 5.28 -6.72
N TYR A 65 -2.67 5.70 -7.55
CA TYR A 65 -3.91 6.31 -7.12
C TYR A 65 -5.08 5.70 -7.88
N TRP A 66 -6.24 5.66 -7.24
CA TRP A 66 -7.52 5.42 -7.90
C TRP A 66 -8.15 6.73 -8.32
N VAL A 67 -8.83 6.70 -9.45
CA VAL A 67 -9.49 7.85 -10.06
C VAL A 67 -10.91 7.43 -10.42
N HIS A 68 -11.90 8.17 -9.96
CA HIS A 68 -13.29 7.90 -10.32
C HIS A 68 -13.49 8.09 -11.83
N PRO A 69 -14.27 7.24 -12.55
CA PRO A 69 -14.50 7.38 -13.98
C PRO A 69 -14.93 8.78 -14.43
N ASP A 70 -15.79 9.44 -13.66
CA ASP A 70 -16.24 10.83 -13.91
C ASP A 70 -15.08 11.84 -13.98
N ASN A 71 -14.00 11.60 -13.23
CA ASN A 71 -12.84 12.51 -13.13
C ASN A 71 -11.75 12.21 -14.17
N VAL A 72 -11.87 11.10 -14.92
CA VAL A 72 -10.82 10.63 -15.85
C VAL A 72 -10.52 11.67 -16.94
N THR A 73 -11.55 12.25 -17.54
CA THR A 73 -11.40 13.22 -18.63
C THR A 73 -10.76 14.52 -18.14
N GLU A 74 -11.24 15.04 -17.02
CA GLU A 74 -10.65 16.23 -16.38
C GLU A 74 -9.18 16.00 -16.04
N LEU A 75 -8.87 14.85 -15.42
CA LEU A 75 -7.50 14.48 -15.07
C LEU A 75 -6.59 14.39 -16.29
N LYS A 76 -7.03 13.75 -17.38
CA LYS A 76 -6.27 13.67 -18.64
C LYS A 76 -5.92 15.06 -19.16
N LEU A 77 -6.87 15.99 -19.14
CA LEU A 77 -6.69 17.35 -19.63
C LEU A 77 -5.78 18.20 -18.72
N ILE A 78 -5.86 18.04 -17.39
CA ILE A 78 -4.94 18.70 -16.44
C ILE A 78 -3.50 18.24 -16.70
N ILE A 79 -3.28 16.93 -16.81
CA ILE A 79 -1.94 16.38 -17.07
C ILE A 79 -1.40 16.84 -18.43
N LEU A 80 -2.25 16.90 -19.45
CA LEU A 80 -1.89 17.29 -20.83
C LEU A 80 -1.30 18.71 -20.91
N LYS A 81 -1.71 19.63 -20.01
CA LYS A 81 -1.13 20.98 -19.93
C LYS A 81 0.39 20.96 -19.64
N HIS A 82 0.86 19.92 -18.94
CA HIS A 82 2.24 19.80 -18.48
C HIS A 82 3.03 18.73 -19.23
N LEU A 83 2.40 17.60 -19.56
CA LEU A 83 3.04 16.43 -20.16
C LEU A 83 2.27 15.98 -21.41
N PRO A 84 2.91 15.88 -22.59
CA PRO A 84 2.25 15.34 -23.77
C PRO A 84 2.03 13.84 -23.65
N VAL A 85 1.02 13.34 -24.36
CA VAL A 85 0.77 11.90 -24.53
C VAL A 85 1.89 11.27 -25.36
N LEU A 86 2.49 10.22 -24.82
CA LEU A 86 3.52 9.43 -25.50
C LEU A 86 2.88 8.50 -26.53
N VAL A 87 3.16 8.74 -27.80
CA VAL A 87 2.77 7.85 -28.91
C VAL A 87 3.97 6.99 -29.31
N PHE A 88 3.86 5.67 -29.17
CA PHE A 88 4.98 4.75 -29.42
C PHE A 88 5.39 4.68 -30.90
N ASN A 89 4.44 4.79 -31.82
CA ASN A 89 4.71 4.80 -33.26
C ASN A 89 4.12 6.07 -33.88
N ALA A 90 4.96 7.08 -34.10
CA ALA A 90 4.54 8.36 -34.66
C ALA A 90 4.10 8.26 -36.14
N ASN A 91 4.50 7.19 -36.84
CA ASN A 91 4.25 7.00 -38.27
C ASN A 91 2.91 6.31 -38.57
N LYS A 92 2.22 5.81 -37.54
CA LYS A 92 0.90 5.17 -37.66
C LYS A 92 -0.15 6.11 -37.07
N ASP A 93 -1.30 6.19 -37.71
CA ASP A 93 -2.47 6.82 -37.11
C ASP A 93 -2.90 6.06 -35.85
N PHE A 94 -3.47 6.81 -34.90
CA PHE A 94 -3.89 6.24 -33.63
C PHE A 94 -5.07 5.29 -33.83
N ASP A 95 -4.85 4.03 -33.48
CA ASP A 95 -5.90 3.02 -33.35
C ASP A 95 -6.18 2.82 -31.85
N PRO A 96 -7.45 2.84 -31.40
CA PRO A 96 -7.79 2.49 -30.02
C PRO A 96 -7.16 1.17 -29.54
N GLU A 97 -7.00 0.19 -30.42
CA GLU A 97 -6.35 -1.09 -30.11
C GLU A 97 -4.91 -0.89 -29.61
N ASP A 98 -4.17 0.12 -30.10
CA ASP A 98 -2.77 0.37 -29.75
C ASP A 98 -2.60 0.75 -28.27
N SER A 99 -3.66 1.22 -27.62
CA SER A 99 -3.66 1.56 -26.19
C SER A 99 -3.87 0.34 -25.28
N ALA A 100 -4.35 -0.78 -25.83
CA ALA A 100 -4.69 -1.98 -25.08
C ALA A 100 -3.44 -2.69 -24.57
N ILE A 101 -3.46 -3.07 -23.29
CA ILE A 101 -2.41 -3.87 -22.65
C ILE A 101 -3.06 -5.03 -21.93
N THR A 102 -2.72 -6.23 -22.37
CA THR A 102 -3.16 -7.46 -21.71
C THR A 102 -1.99 -8.15 -21.04
N SER A 103 -2.20 -8.72 -19.86
CA SER A 103 -1.19 -9.50 -19.15
C SER A 103 -1.81 -10.72 -18.49
N ILE A 104 -1.29 -11.90 -18.78
CA ILE A 104 -1.68 -13.17 -18.16
C ILE A 104 -0.71 -13.45 -17.01
N TYR A 105 -1.22 -13.48 -15.78
CA TYR A 105 -0.45 -13.85 -14.61
C TYR A 105 -0.48 -15.35 -14.39
N TYR A 106 0.67 -15.87 -13.97
CA TYR A 106 0.86 -17.26 -13.61
C TYR A 106 0.91 -17.38 -12.09
N ASP A 107 0.41 -18.49 -11.56
CA ASP A 107 0.54 -18.90 -10.16
C ASP A 107 0.36 -20.42 -10.05
N ASN A 108 0.73 -21.00 -8.91
CA ASN A 108 0.37 -22.38 -8.59
C ASN A 108 -1.06 -22.41 -8.03
N PRO A 109 -2.01 -23.13 -8.65
CA PRO A 109 -3.40 -23.18 -8.18
C PRO A 109 -3.66 -23.84 -6.82
N ASP A 110 -2.70 -24.64 -6.34
CA ASP A 110 -2.80 -25.37 -5.07
C ASP A 110 -2.23 -24.54 -3.92
N THR A 111 -1.13 -23.80 -4.16
CA THR A 111 -0.39 -23.09 -3.10
C THR A 111 -0.50 -21.57 -3.15
N TRP A 112 -0.78 -20.97 -4.32
CA TRP A 112 -0.86 -19.52 -4.53
C TRP A 112 0.39 -18.76 -4.04
N ASP A 113 1.57 -19.36 -4.24
CA ASP A 113 2.83 -18.88 -3.69
C ASP A 113 3.28 -17.54 -4.29
N LEU A 114 3.01 -17.29 -5.58
CA LEU A 114 3.28 -15.99 -6.20
C LEU A 114 2.33 -14.94 -5.65
N TYR A 115 1.04 -15.23 -5.51
CA TYR A 115 0.09 -14.31 -4.88
C TYR A 115 0.50 -13.96 -3.45
N GLU A 116 0.69 -14.96 -2.60
CA GLU A 116 1.02 -14.76 -1.19
C GLU A 116 2.36 -14.06 -1.01
N GLY A 117 3.40 -14.48 -1.75
CA GLY A 117 4.72 -13.86 -1.70
C GLY A 117 4.67 -12.38 -2.10
N ARG A 118 3.88 -12.05 -3.13
CA ARG A 118 3.71 -10.65 -3.58
C ARG A 118 2.86 -9.81 -2.63
N LEU A 119 1.88 -10.40 -1.95
CA LEU A 119 1.07 -9.75 -0.94
C LEU A 119 1.89 -9.47 0.33
N LYS A 120 2.59 -10.49 0.84
CA LYS A 120 3.50 -10.43 2.00
C LYS A 120 4.78 -9.63 1.74
N LYS A 121 5.12 -9.45 0.46
CA LYS A 121 6.36 -8.81 0.00
C LYS A 121 7.60 -9.47 0.58
N THR A 122 7.63 -10.80 0.53
CA THR A 122 8.81 -11.54 0.97
C THR A 122 10.00 -11.21 0.07
N GLU A 123 11.19 -11.20 0.64
CA GLU A 123 12.43 -11.07 -0.12
C GLU A 123 12.48 -12.12 -1.25
N GLY A 124 12.79 -11.68 -2.47
CA GLY A 124 12.79 -12.54 -3.65
C GLY A 124 11.40 -12.88 -4.22
N ALA A 125 10.29 -12.34 -3.70
CA ALA A 125 8.95 -12.66 -4.21
C ALA A 125 8.78 -12.31 -5.69
N GLU A 126 8.48 -13.32 -6.50
CA GLU A 126 8.34 -13.19 -7.94
C GLU A 126 6.89 -12.91 -8.36
N ALA A 127 6.72 -12.29 -9.53
CA ALA A 127 5.47 -12.26 -10.26
C ALA A 127 5.78 -12.49 -11.72
N ILE A 128 5.28 -13.60 -12.27
CA ILE A 128 5.50 -14.00 -13.67
C ILE A 128 4.24 -13.67 -14.46
N ARG A 129 4.43 -13.05 -15.63
CA ARG A 129 3.33 -12.73 -16.53
C ARG A 129 3.73 -12.69 -17.98
N LEU A 130 2.81 -13.09 -18.85
CA LEU A 130 2.91 -12.92 -20.29
C LEU A 130 2.14 -11.67 -20.72
N ARG A 131 2.80 -10.77 -21.44
CA ARG A 131 2.21 -9.49 -21.84
C ARG A 131 2.34 -9.27 -23.34
N TRP A 132 1.27 -8.76 -23.94
CA TRP A 132 1.31 -8.17 -25.27
C TRP A 132 0.73 -6.75 -25.24
N TYR A 133 1.04 -5.98 -26.29
CA TYR A 133 0.55 -4.63 -26.51
C TYR A 133 -0.23 -4.63 -27.82
N GLY A 134 -1.32 -3.88 -27.88
CA GLY A 134 -2.16 -3.83 -29.08
C GLY A 134 -3.24 -4.92 -29.13
N GLY A 135 -3.83 -5.07 -30.31
CA GLY A 135 -4.84 -6.07 -30.61
C GLY A 135 -4.32 -7.52 -30.71
N MET A 136 -5.21 -8.39 -31.17
CA MET A 136 -4.97 -9.85 -31.22
C MET A 136 -4.03 -10.28 -32.36
N LYS A 137 -3.73 -9.39 -33.30
CA LYS A 137 -2.79 -9.63 -34.41
C LYS A 137 -1.31 -9.55 -33.98
N THR A 138 -1.04 -9.17 -32.73
CA THR A 138 0.32 -9.01 -32.21
C THR A 138 1.00 -10.36 -31.99
N GLU A 139 2.02 -10.66 -32.80
CA GLU A 139 2.81 -11.90 -32.65
C GLU A 139 3.83 -11.88 -31.51
N THR A 140 4.26 -10.69 -31.06
CA THR A 140 5.35 -10.55 -30.10
C THR A 140 4.82 -10.52 -28.68
N ILE A 141 5.17 -11.54 -27.90
CA ILE A 141 4.78 -11.69 -26.49
C ILE A 141 6.00 -11.44 -25.61
N PHE A 142 5.83 -10.62 -24.57
CA PHE A 142 6.83 -10.36 -23.56
C PHE A 142 6.61 -11.27 -22.36
N VAL A 143 7.57 -12.15 -22.10
CA VAL A 143 7.63 -12.94 -20.87
C VAL A 143 8.30 -12.05 -19.81
N GLU A 144 7.53 -11.59 -18.83
CA GLU A 144 8.02 -10.67 -17.80
C GLU A 144 8.08 -11.34 -16.43
N ARG A 145 9.17 -11.11 -15.70
CA ARG A 145 9.30 -11.44 -14.28
C ARG A 145 9.59 -10.19 -13.48
N LYS A 146 8.86 -10.02 -12.37
CA LYS A 146 9.13 -8.99 -11.37
C LYS A 146 9.58 -9.65 -10.08
N THR A 147 10.79 -9.36 -9.64
CA THR A 147 11.33 -9.87 -8.37
C THR A 147 11.31 -8.74 -7.35
N HIS A 148 10.68 -8.97 -6.20
CA HIS A 148 10.73 -8.03 -5.09
C HIS A 148 12.08 -8.16 -4.38
N ARG A 149 12.70 -7.02 -4.12
CA ARG A 149 13.82 -6.85 -3.19
C ARG A 149 13.40 -5.86 -2.13
N GLU A 150 13.71 -6.16 -0.89
CA GLU A 150 13.46 -5.29 0.24
C GLU A 150 14.47 -4.15 0.30
N ASP A 151 14.00 -2.97 0.70
CA ASP A 151 14.80 -1.75 0.62
C ASP A 151 16.06 -1.81 1.51
N TRP A 152 16.04 -2.59 2.60
CA TRP A 152 17.20 -2.74 3.50
C TRP A 152 18.34 -3.57 2.90
N THR A 153 18.07 -4.40 1.89
CA THR A 153 19.12 -5.14 1.17
C THR A 153 20.01 -4.22 0.35
N GLY A 154 19.55 -2.98 0.09
CA GLY A 154 20.18 -2.06 -0.85
C GLY A 154 19.91 -2.41 -2.32
N GLU A 155 19.37 -3.60 -2.61
CA GLU A 155 18.97 -4.00 -3.96
C GLU A 155 17.59 -3.44 -4.31
N LYS A 156 17.43 -2.98 -5.56
CA LYS A 156 16.14 -2.51 -6.06
C LYS A 156 15.35 -3.68 -6.62
N SER A 157 14.04 -3.67 -6.41
CA SER A 157 13.13 -4.63 -7.06
C SER A 157 13.31 -4.57 -8.58
N VAL A 158 13.61 -5.73 -9.20
CA VAL A 158 13.98 -5.82 -10.61
C VAL A 158 12.77 -6.23 -11.46
N LYS A 159 12.60 -5.58 -12.60
CA LYS A 159 11.70 -6.03 -13.67
C LYS A 159 12.54 -6.47 -14.86
N ALA A 160 12.52 -7.76 -15.17
CA ALA A 160 13.21 -8.33 -16.32
C ALA A 160 12.20 -8.90 -17.31
N ARG A 161 12.53 -8.88 -18.61
CA ARG A 161 11.66 -9.44 -19.66
C ARG A 161 12.46 -9.82 -20.88
N PHE A 162 12.01 -10.85 -21.59
CA PHE A 162 12.45 -11.15 -22.94
C PHE A 162 11.24 -11.25 -23.88
N ALA A 163 11.49 -11.11 -25.18
CA ALA A 163 10.44 -11.19 -26.20
C ALA A 163 10.52 -12.54 -26.92
N THR A 164 9.37 -13.14 -27.21
CA THR A 164 9.26 -14.36 -28.00
C THR A 164 8.00 -14.31 -28.87
N LYS A 165 7.92 -15.16 -29.89
CA LYS A 165 6.75 -15.25 -30.76
C LYS A 165 5.64 -16.06 -30.10
N GLU A 166 4.39 -15.66 -30.30
CA GLU A 166 3.20 -16.33 -29.74
C GLU A 166 3.21 -17.85 -29.99
N LYS A 167 3.52 -18.28 -31.22
CA LYS A 167 3.57 -19.70 -31.60
C LYS A 167 4.54 -20.55 -30.77
N ASN A 168 5.55 -19.93 -30.16
CA ASN A 168 6.57 -20.62 -29.36
C ASN A 168 6.21 -20.68 -27.86
N ILE A 169 5.18 -19.94 -27.41
CA ILE A 169 4.88 -19.78 -25.98
C ILE A 169 4.50 -21.11 -25.33
N ASN A 170 3.57 -21.87 -25.93
CA ASN A 170 3.10 -23.11 -25.33
C ASN A 170 4.23 -24.14 -25.21
N ALA A 171 5.02 -24.33 -26.28
CA ALA A 171 6.17 -25.23 -26.27
C ALA A 171 7.22 -24.80 -25.23
N TYR A 172 7.46 -23.50 -25.08
CA TYR A 172 8.36 -22.97 -24.04
C TYR A 172 7.84 -23.23 -22.63
N MET A 173 6.54 -23.00 -22.36
CA MET A 173 5.95 -23.21 -21.03
C MET A 173 5.87 -24.68 -20.64
N LYS A 174 5.77 -25.59 -21.61
CA LYS A 174 5.80 -27.05 -21.40
C LYS A 174 7.21 -27.63 -21.24
N GLY A 175 8.25 -26.86 -21.58
CA GLY A 175 9.64 -27.34 -21.58
C GLY A 175 10.07 -28.07 -22.87
N GLU A 176 9.18 -28.17 -23.86
CA GLU A 176 9.48 -28.78 -25.18
C GLU A 176 10.45 -27.91 -26.00
N LEU A 177 10.37 -26.58 -25.83
CA LEU A 177 11.28 -25.62 -26.46
C LEU A 177 12.27 -25.07 -25.43
N LEU A 178 13.54 -25.40 -25.63
CA LEU A 178 14.62 -24.93 -24.74
C LEU A 178 14.92 -23.43 -24.96
N PRO A 179 15.29 -22.69 -23.90
CA PRO A 179 15.65 -21.27 -23.98
C PRO A 179 16.72 -20.98 -25.03
N ALA A 180 17.76 -21.83 -25.12
CA ALA A 180 18.84 -21.67 -26.09
C ALA A 180 18.33 -21.62 -27.54
N ALA A 181 17.31 -22.42 -27.88
CA ALA A 181 16.72 -22.45 -29.21
C ALA A 181 15.91 -21.18 -29.53
N ILE A 182 15.32 -20.54 -28.52
CA ILE A 182 14.59 -19.27 -28.69
C ILE A 182 15.55 -18.16 -29.14
N PHE A 183 16.76 -18.14 -28.58
CA PHE A 183 17.74 -17.07 -28.82
C PHE A 183 18.74 -17.36 -29.95
N GLU A 184 18.75 -18.57 -30.52
CA GLU A 184 19.65 -18.93 -31.62
C GLU A 184 19.49 -17.98 -32.83
N LYS A 185 18.24 -17.64 -33.18
CA LYS A 185 17.96 -16.66 -34.23
C LYS A 185 18.50 -15.27 -33.90
N ALA A 186 18.36 -14.83 -32.64
CA ALA A 186 18.86 -13.54 -32.19
C ALA A 186 20.40 -13.48 -32.22
N ARG A 187 21.08 -14.60 -31.91
CA ARG A 187 22.54 -14.72 -32.06
C ARG A 187 22.96 -14.65 -33.52
N LYS A 188 22.27 -15.34 -34.43
CA LYS A 188 22.54 -15.31 -35.88
C LYS A 188 22.32 -13.93 -36.51
N GLU A 189 21.33 -13.17 -36.04
CA GLU A 189 21.04 -11.83 -36.57
C GLU A 189 22.04 -10.74 -36.12
N GLY A 190 22.80 -10.95 -35.04
CA GLY A 190 23.84 -10.01 -34.57
C GLY A 190 23.34 -8.62 -34.12
N LYS A 191 22.02 -8.38 -34.03
CA LYS A 191 21.45 -7.06 -33.67
C LYS A 191 21.57 -6.70 -32.19
N LYS A 192 21.69 -7.70 -31.31
CA LYS A 192 21.84 -7.54 -29.86
C LYS A 192 23.25 -7.99 -29.45
N SER A 193 23.82 -7.36 -28.43
CA SER A 193 25.10 -7.80 -27.87
C SER A 193 24.99 -9.20 -27.27
N GLU A 194 26.06 -9.99 -27.36
CA GLU A 194 26.11 -11.35 -26.82
C GLU A 194 25.79 -11.39 -25.32
N LYS A 195 26.29 -10.39 -24.57
CA LYS A 195 25.98 -10.24 -23.13
C LYS A 195 24.48 -10.07 -22.87
N ALA A 196 23.79 -9.23 -23.65
CA ALA A 196 22.35 -9.04 -23.49
C ALA A 196 21.56 -10.31 -23.85
N ILE A 197 22.01 -11.05 -24.88
CA ILE A 197 21.40 -12.33 -25.24
C ILE A 197 21.59 -13.36 -24.13
N ALA A 198 22.79 -13.45 -23.53
CA ALA A 198 23.06 -14.35 -22.41
C ALA A 198 22.23 -14.00 -21.16
N GLU A 199 22.01 -12.71 -20.89
CA GLU A 199 21.12 -12.26 -19.81
C GLU A 199 19.65 -12.63 -20.08
N ASP A 200 19.16 -12.43 -21.31
CA ASP A 200 17.82 -12.83 -21.75
C ASP A 200 17.62 -14.35 -21.65
N GLU A 201 18.63 -15.14 -22.04
CA GLU A 201 18.61 -16.61 -21.99
C GLU A 201 18.66 -17.16 -20.57
N ARG A 202 19.48 -16.54 -19.69
CA ARG A 202 19.49 -16.89 -18.26
C ARG A 202 18.11 -16.63 -17.66
N LEU A 203 17.52 -15.47 -17.93
CA LEU A 203 16.17 -15.13 -17.48
C LEU A 203 15.14 -16.15 -17.98
N ALA A 204 15.21 -16.53 -19.26
CA ALA A 204 14.30 -17.52 -19.83
C ALA A 204 14.47 -18.91 -19.20
N SER A 205 15.70 -19.33 -18.90
CA SER A 205 15.97 -20.58 -18.19
C SER A 205 15.41 -20.57 -16.76
N GLU A 206 15.61 -19.48 -16.03
CA GLU A 206 15.07 -19.34 -14.66
C GLU A 206 13.54 -19.34 -14.63
N ILE A 207 12.89 -18.62 -15.55
CA ILE A 207 11.42 -18.58 -15.64
C ILE A 207 10.86 -19.97 -15.98
N GLN A 208 11.44 -20.65 -16.97
CA GLN A 208 10.98 -21.99 -17.37
C GLN A 208 11.15 -22.99 -16.22
N TYR A 209 12.31 -22.95 -15.53
CA TYR A 209 12.55 -23.78 -14.35
C TYR A 209 11.50 -23.52 -13.26
N SER A 210 11.23 -22.26 -12.92
CA SER A 210 10.21 -21.91 -11.91
C SER A 210 8.82 -22.41 -12.31
N VAL A 211 8.42 -22.21 -13.57
CA VAL A 211 7.11 -22.65 -14.09
C VAL A 211 6.95 -24.18 -13.99
N LEU A 212 7.95 -24.94 -14.42
CA LEU A 212 7.90 -26.40 -14.43
C LEU A 212 8.02 -26.99 -13.01
N LYS A 213 9.00 -26.53 -12.21
CA LYS A 213 9.25 -27.06 -10.87
C LYS A 213 8.11 -26.79 -9.91
N LYS A 214 7.51 -25.59 -10.00
CA LYS A 214 6.43 -25.17 -9.09
C LYS A 214 5.04 -25.33 -9.70
N GLY A 215 4.92 -25.86 -10.91
CA GLY A 215 3.63 -26.15 -11.54
C GLY A 215 2.77 -24.91 -11.81
N TYR A 216 3.39 -23.80 -12.21
CA TYR A 216 2.66 -22.56 -12.46
C TYR A 216 1.78 -22.66 -13.71
N LYS A 217 0.54 -22.20 -13.58
CA LYS A 217 -0.46 -22.18 -14.66
C LYS A 217 -1.01 -20.76 -14.83
N PRO A 218 -1.57 -20.41 -16.00
CA PRO A 218 -2.26 -19.14 -16.17
C PRO A 218 -3.49 -19.09 -15.25
N VAL A 219 -3.59 -18.06 -14.41
CA VAL A 219 -4.66 -17.93 -13.41
C VAL A 219 -5.55 -16.71 -13.63
N CYS A 220 -4.95 -15.55 -13.92
CA CYS A 220 -5.67 -14.28 -14.00
C CYS A 220 -5.13 -13.43 -15.15
N ARG A 221 -6.02 -12.99 -16.04
CA ARG A 221 -5.76 -11.96 -17.04
C ARG A 221 -6.05 -10.60 -16.44
N SER A 222 -5.15 -9.63 -16.64
CA SER A 222 -5.47 -8.21 -16.48
C SER A 222 -5.49 -7.52 -17.84
N PHE A 223 -6.59 -6.88 -18.18
CA PHE A 223 -6.77 -6.04 -19.36
C PHE A 223 -7.00 -4.59 -18.93
N TYR A 224 -6.44 -3.63 -19.66
CA TYR A 224 -6.70 -2.19 -19.48
C TYR A 224 -6.17 -1.42 -20.69
N ASN A 225 -6.70 -0.22 -20.91
CA ASN A 225 -6.13 0.74 -21.86
C ASN A 225 -5.21 1.71 -21.11
N ARG A 226 -4.06 2.03 -21.69
CA ARG A 226 -3.07 2.91 -21.07
C ARG A 226 -2.82 4.17 -21.88
N THR A 227 -3.00 5.31 -21.24
CA THR A 227 -2.46 6.59 -21.71
C THR A 227 -1.20 6.92 -20.92
N ALA A 228 -0.06 7.06 -21.58
CA ALA A 228 1.20 7.47 -20.96
C ALA A 228 1.48 8.94 -21.26
N PHE A 229 1.88 9.71 -20.25
CA PHE A 229 2.22 11.12 -20.34
C PHE A 229 3.68 11.32 -19.94
N GLN A 230 4.49 11.82 -20.85
CA GLN A 230 5.91 12.02 -20.63
C GLN A 230 6.46 13.06 -21.61
N LEU A 231 7.29 13.97 -21.12
CA LEU A 231 8.09 14.85 -21.96
C LEU A 231 9.26 14.07 -22.60
N PRO A 232 9.52 14.22 -23.91
CA PRO A 232 10.74 13.69 -24.52
C PRO A 232 11.98 14.16 -23.77
N ALA A 233 12.88 13.22 -23.42
CA ALA A 233 14.11 13.45 -22.66
C ALA A 233 14.00 14.03 -21.23
N ASP A 234 12.79 14.19 -20.67
CA ASP A 234 12.64 14.49 -19.24
C ASP A 234 12.17 13.22 -18.49
N ALA A 235 12.96 12.79 -17.52
CA ALA A 235 12.65 11.64 -16.66
C ALA A 235 12.07 12.04 -15.29
N ARG A 236 12.02 13.35 -14.96
CA ARG A 236 11.61 13.84 -13.64
C ARG A 236 10.21 13.43 -13.25
N VAL A 237 9.27 13.49 -14.20
CA VAL A 237 7.88 13.10 -14.01
C VAL A 237 7.42 12.26 -15.19
N ARG A 238 6.91 11.06 -14.91
CA ARG A 238 6.22 10.22 -15.89
C ARG A 238 4.92 9.73 -15.29
N ILE A 239 3.82 9.96 -15.99
CA ILE A 239 2.48 9.58 -15.52
C ILE A 239 1.90 8.57 -16.49
N SER A 240 1.23 7.55 -15.96
CA SER A 240 0.39 6.67 -16.78
C SER A 240 -0.98 6.51 -16.14
N LEU A 241 -2.02 6.60 -16.94
CA LEU A 241 -3.40 6.38 -16.53
C LEU A 241 -3.91 5.10 -17.21
N ASP A 242 -4.35 4.15 -16.38
CA ASP A 242 -4.94 2.90 -16.84
C ASP A 242 -6.46 2.97 -16.67
N THR A 243 -7.21 2.87 -17.77
CA THR A 243 -8.67 2.88 -17.82
C THR A 243 -9.21 1.51 -18.25
N GLU A 244 -10.53 1.29 -18.08
CA GLU A 244 -11.21 0.02 -18.41
C GLU A 244 -10.56 -1.22 -17.78
N LEU A 245 -10.02 -1.06 -16.56
CA LEU A 245 -9.29 -2.13 -15.89
C LEU A 245 -10.23 -3.30 -15.59
N THR A 246 -9.89 -4.45 -16.17
CA THR A 246 -10.67 -5.66 -16.07
C THR A 246 -9.77 -6.84 -15.70
N MET A 247 -10.22 -7.66 -14.77
CA MET A 247 -9.56 -8.90 -14.39
C MET A 247 -10.44 -10.08 -14.81
N VAL A 248 -9.86 -11.09 -15.46
CA VAL A 248 -10.59 -12.24 -15.99
C VAL A 248 -9.92 -13.54 -15.56
N ARG A 249 -10.70 -14.58 -15.28
CA ARG A 249 -10.20 -15.94 -15.01
C ARG A 249 -9.60 -16.58 -16.25
N GLU A 250 -8.43 -17.16 -16.06
CA GLU A 250 -7.71 -17.96 -17.07
C GLU A 250 -7.54 -19.42 -16.65
N ASP A 251 -7.86 -19.74 -15.40
CA ASP A 251 -7.68 -21.05 -14.81
C ASP A 251 -8.74 -22.07 -15.26
N ASN A 252 -8.51 -23.34 -14.91
CA ASN A 252 -9.43 -24.45 -15.19
C ASN A 252 -9.89 -25.16 -13.89
N LEU A 253 -9.93 -24.47 -12.74
CA LEU A 253 -10.00 -25.10 -11.41
C LEU A 253 -11.40 -25.52 -10.96
N ASP A 254 -12.44 -25.02 -11.61
CA ASP A 254 -13.84 -25.30 -11.33
C ASP A 254 -14.46 -26.27 -12.35
N GLY A 255 -13.61 -27.03 -13.06
CA GLY A 255 -14.02 -27.98 -14.09
C GLY A 255 -14.39 -27.34 -15.44
N ARG A 256 -14.37 -26.01 -15.57
CA ARG A 256 -14.55 -25.32 -16.86
C ARG A 256 -13.21 -25.12 -17.54
N THR A 257 -13.12 -25.55 -18.80
CA THR A 257 -11.93 -25.33 -19.63
C THR A 257 -11.95 -23.91 -20.20
N ARG A 258 -11.11 -23.01 -19.67
CA ARG A 258 -10.91 -21.64 -20.17
C ARG A 258 -9.70 -21.58 -21.09
N SER A 259 -8.51 -21.55 -20.50
CA SER A 259 -7.24 -21.59 -21.25
C SER A 259 -6.91 -22.99 -21.77
N GLY A 260 -7.44 -24.04 -21.11
CA GLY A 260 -7.11 -25.42 -21.44
C GLY A 260 -5.60 -25.65 -21.34
N ASP A 261 -5.00 -26.19 -22.41
CA ASP A 261 -3.56 -26.39 -22.55
C ASP A 261 -2.82 -25.21 -23.20
N ASN A 262 -3.54 -24.11 -23.46
CA ASN A 262 -2.98 -22.89 -24.04
C ASN A 262 -2.56 -21.91 -22.94
N TRP A 263 -1.64 -21.00 -23.25
CA TRP A 263 -1.19 -19.96 -22.32
C TRP A 263 -2.22 -18.85 -22.05
N ARG A 264 -3.32 -18.83 -22.81
CA ARG A 264 -4.45 -17.90 -22.66
C ARG A 264 -5.75 -18.52 -23.19
N ARG A 265 -6.90 -18.06 -22.70
CA ARG A 265 -8.21 -18.30 -23.32
C ARG A 265 -8.35 -17.58 -24.66
N MET A 266 -9.06 -18.20 -25.58
CA MET A 266 -9.20 -17.77 -26.99
C MET A 266 -10.59 -17.22 -27.35
N ASP A 267 -11.54 -17.31 -26.43
CA ASP A 267 -12.92 -16.82 -26.55
C ASP A 267 -13.06 -15.29 -26.32
N ILE A 268 -12.00 -14.64 -25.82
CA ILE A 268 -11.93 -13.19 -25.65
C ILE A 268 -10.61 -12.61 -26.17
N GLY A 269 -10.72 -11.43 -26.79
CA GLY A 269 -9.57 -10.67 -27.28
C GLY A 269 -9.28 -9.44 -26.43
N ILE A 270 -9.55 -8.28 -27.03
CA ILE A 270 -9.40 -6.94 -26.43
C ILE A 270 -10.74 -6.18 -26.43
N ASP A 271 -11.83 -6.89 -26.68
CA ASP A 271 -13.19 -6.41 -26.85
C ASP A 271 -13.87 -6.13 -25.49
N TYR A 272 -13.36 -5.11 -24.80
CA TYR A 272 -14.02 -4.58 -23.61
C TYR A 272 -15.47 -4.15 -23.92
N PRO A 273 -16.47 -4.46 -23.07
CA PRO A 273 -16.38 -4.93 -21.68
C PRO A 273 -16.47 -6.46 -21.48
N PHE A 274 -16.19 -7.25 -22.53
CA PHE A 274 -16.23 -8.71 -22.53
C PHE A 274 -17.60 -9.26 -22.07
N SER A 275 -18.69 -8.77 -22.68
CA SER A 275 -20.07 -9.13 -22.32
C SER A 275 -20.40 -10.61 -22.55
N GLN A 276 -19.62 -11.31 -23.37
CA GLN A 276 -19.75 -12.75 -23.62
C GLN A 276 -19.31 -13.61 -22.44
N LEU A 277 -18.57 -13.05 -21.48
CA LEU A 277 -18.08 -13.80 -20.34
C LEU A 277 -19.13 -13.93 -19.24
N PRO A 278 -19.18 -15.08 -18.56
CA PRO A 278 -20.06 -15.24 -17.42
C PRO A 278 -19.61 -14.32 -16.26
N PRO A 279 -20.52 -13.79 -15.43
CA PRO A 279 -20.19 -12.85 -14.37
C PRO A 279 -19.14 -13.37 -13.36
N GLU A 280 -19.11 -14.67 -13.10
CA GLU A 280 -18.13 -15.33 -12.21
C GLU A 280 -16.69 -15.32 -12.75
N ASP A 281 -16.50 -15.11 -14.05
CA ASP A 281 -15.19 -15.13 -14.70
C ASP A 281 -14.54 -13.74 -14.77
N ILE A 282 -15.28 -12.68 -14.48
CA ILE A 282 -14.88 -11.31 -14.79
C ILE A 282 -15.14 -10.34 -13.64
N VAL A 283 -14.11 -9.58 -13.30
CA VAL A 283 -14.18 -8.46 -12.36
C VAL A 283 -13.84 -7.19 -13.11
N ARG A 284 -14.84 -6.33 -13.28
CA ARG A 284 -14.68 -4.99 -13.87
C ARG A 284 -14.35 -4.04 -12.74
N PHE A 285 -13.12 -3.54 -12.73
CA PHE A 285 -12.66 -2.66 -11.67
C PHE A 285 -13.33 -1.29 -11.82
N PRO A 286 -13.96 -0.73 -10.77
CA PRO A 286 -14.82 0.46 -10.88
C PRO A 286 -14.05 1.76 -11.12
N TYR A 287 -12.74 1.78 -10.87
CA TYR A 287 -11.92 3.00 -10.93
C TYR A 287 -10.85 2.91 -12.01
N ALA A 288 -10.31 4.05 -12.44
CA ALA A 288 -9.07 4.10 -13.21
C ALA A 288 -7.86 4.10 -12.26
N VAL A 289 -6.70 3.64 -12.74
CA VAL A 289 -5.46 3.59 -11.94
C VAL A 289 -4.43 4.56 -12.50
N LEU A 290 -4.14 5.62 -11.75
CA LEU A 290 -3.09 6.58 -12.05
C LEU A 290 -1.78 6.13 -11.39
N GLU A 291 -0.70 6.03 -12.17
CA GLU A 291 0.65 5.72 -11.68
C GLU A 291 1.55 6.94 -11.95
N VAL A 292 2.07 7.56 -10.90
CA VAL A 292 2.98 8.71 -10.97
C VAL A 292 4.39 8.23 -10.60
N LYS A 293 5.33 8.38 -11.54
CA LYS A 293 6.75 8.07 -11.36
C LYS A 293 7.54 9.36 -11.30
N LEU A 294 8.20 9.56 -10.17
CA LEU A 294 9.05 10.70 -9.90
C LEU A 294 10.50 10.25 -9.89
N GLN A 295 11.35 11.04 -10.54
CA GLN A 295 12.80 10.93 -10.45
C GLN A 295 13.35 12.30 -10.05
N THR A 296 13.47 12.54 -8.75
CA THR A 296 13.97 13.81 -8.20
C THR A 296 15.44 13.67 -7.80
N GLN A 297 16.21 14.73 -8.01
CA GLN A 297 17.56 14.82 -7.44
C GLN A 297 17.47 14.98 -5.93
N ALA A 298 18.48 14.49 -5.20
CA ALA A 298 18.51 14.60 -3.75
C ALA A 298 18.44 16.08 -3.33
N GLY A 299 17.44 16.44 -2.51
CA GLY A 299 17.23 17.82 -2.05
C GLY A 299 16.28 18.66 -2.93
N GLN A 300 15.84 18.14 -4.08
CA GLN A 300 14.87 18.83 -4.94
C GLN A 300 13.45 18.30 -4.71
N GLU A 301 12.49 19.22 -4.57
CA GLU A 301 11.07 18.87 -4.47
C GLU A 301 10.47 18.53 -5.85
N PRO A 302 9.44 17.65 -5.90
CA PRO A 302 8.70 17.41 -7.12
C PRO A 302 7.94 18.67 -7.56
N PRO A 303 7.66 18.82 -8.88
CA PRO A 303 6.94 19.97 -9.40
C PRO A 303 5.63 20.23 -8.65
N GLU A 304 5.34 21.50 -8.40
CA GLU A 304 4.20 21.93 -7.57
C GLU A 304 2.86 21.40 -8.09
N TRP A 305 2.63 21.46 -9.40
CA TRP A 305 1.40 20.95 -10.01
C TRP A 305 1.18 19.44 -9.75
N VAL A 306 2.25 18.65 -9.60
CA VAL A 306 2.16 17.22 -9.26
C VAL A 306 1.78 17.06 -7.79
N ARG A 307 2.35 17.89 -6.90
CA ARG A 307 1.99 17.89 -5.48
C ARG A 307 0.52 18.25 -5.29
N GLN A 308 0.05 19.30 -5.96
CA GLN A 308 -1.35 19.72 -5.96
C GLN A 308 -2.27 18.65 -6.56
N LEU A 309 -1.86 17.99 -7.65
CA LEU A 309 -2.63 16.90 -8.25
C LEU A 309 -2.81 15.73 -7.28
N ILE A 310 -1.73 15.32 -6.61
CA ILE A 310 -1.72 14.19 -5.66
C ILE A 310 -2.59 14.48 -4.42
N SER A 311 -2.70 15.75 -4.00
CA SER A 311 -3.55 16.16 -2.87
C SER A 311 -4.98 16.56 -3.30
N SER A 312 -5.30 16.54 -4.58
CA SER A 312 -6.60 16.98 -5.09
C SER A 312 -7.73 15.99 -4.82
N HIS A 313 -8.97 16.46 -4.98
CA HIS A 313 -10.19 15.65 -4.89
C HIS A 313 -10.32 14.61 -6.03
N LEU A 314 -9.51 14.73 -7.09
CA LEU A 314 -9.57 13.87 -8.28
C LEU A 314 -9.00 12.46 -8.03
N VAL A 315 -8.13 12.31 -7.03
CA VAL A 315 -7.35 11.09 -6.82
C VAL A 315 -7.47 10.57 -5.39
N GLU A 316 -7.45 9.24 -5.25
CA GLU A 316 -7.41 8.54 -3.97
C GLU A 316 -6.12 7.71 -3.87
N ALA A 317 -5.35 7.90 -2.80
CA ALA A 317 -4.05 7.27 -2.66
C ALA A 317 -4.18 5.80 -2.25
N VAL A 318 -3.80 4.88 -3.16
CA VAL A 318 -3.76 3.44 -2.87
C VAL A 318 -2.36 2.91 -3.12
N PRO A 319 -1.45 3.08 -2.13
CA PRO A 319 -0.05 2.75 -2.30
C PRO A 319 0.11 1.25 -2.57
N LYS A 320 1.08 0.92 -3.43
CA LYS A 320 1.45 -0.47 -3.74
C LYS A 320 0.32 -1.34 -4.32
N PHE A 321 -0.79 -0.74 -4.80
CA PHE A 321 -1.88 -1.44 -5.50
C PHE A 321 -1.35 -2.36 -6.61
N SER A 322 -1.87 -3.59 -6.67
CA SER A 322 -1.46 -4.60 -7.66
C SER A 322 -2.67 -5.19 -8.36
N LYS A 323 -2.68 -5.09 -9.70
CA LYS A 323 -3.72 -5.69 -10.56
C LYS A 323 -3.80 -7.21 -10.38
N PHE A 324 -2.65 -7.86 -10.19
CA PHE A 324 -2.57 -9.31 -9.93
C PHE A 324 -3.21 -9.67 -8.59
N ILE A 325 -2.79 -9.00 -7.51
CA ILE A 325 -3.29 -9.30 -6.16
C ILE A 325 -4.80 -9.02 -6.10
N HIS A 326 -5.26 -7.89 -6.64
CA HIS A 326 -6.70 -7.59 -6.67
C HIS A 326 -7.48 -8.60 -7.50
N GLY A 327 -7.01 -8.92 -8.73
CA GLY A 327 -7.66 -9.89 -9.60
C GLY A 327 -7.77 -11.27 -8.96
N THR A 328 -6.67 -11.79 -8.40
CA THR A 328 -6.67 -13.10 -7.74
C THR A 328 -7.56 -13.12 -6.49
N ALA A 329 -7.53 -12.07 -5.66
CA ALA A 329 -8.36 -11.99 -4.46
C ALA A 329 -9.88 -11.93 -4.77
N CYS A 330 -10.27 -11.24 -5.84
CA CYS A 330 -11.66 -11.11 -6.25
C CYS A 330 -12.18 -12.35 -6.99
N LEU A 331 -11.38 -12.93 -7.88
CA LEU A 331 -11.80 -14.03 -8.77
C LEU A 331 -11.75 -15.40 -8.08
N PHE A 332 -10.97 -15.56 -7.01
CA PHE A 332 -10.80 -16.82 -6.28
C PHE A 332 -11.18 -16.69 -4.79
N PRO A 333 -12.40 -16.28 -4.46
CA PRO A 333 -12.79 -16.02 -3.08
C PRO A 333 -12.73 -17.27 -2.18
N ASP A 334 -12.93 -18.46 -2.73
CA ASP A 334 -12.93 -19.72 -1.96
C ASP A 334 -11.53 -20.28 -1.69
N ARG A 335 -10.53 -19.83 -2.47
CA ARG A 335 -9.14 -20.30 -2.35
C ARG A 335 -8.24 -19.29 -1.66
N ILE A 336 -8.59 -18.01 -1.71
CA ILE A 336 -7.80 -16.91 -1.16
C ILE A 336 -8.36 -16.47 0.20
N ASN A 337 -7.59 -16.80 1.25
CA ASN A 337 -7.92 -16.43 2.63
C ASN A 337 -7.24 -15.12 3.07
N LEU A 338 -6.12 -14.75 2.43
CA LEU A 338 -5.37 -13.55 2.76
C LEU A 338 -5.69 -12.43 1.76
N LEU A 339 -6.40 -11.39 2.19
CA LEU A 339 -6.87 -10.28 1.35
C LEU A 339 -5.95 -9.05 1.46
N PRO A 340 -5.84 -8.21 0.43
CA PRO A 340 -5.09 -6.95 0.51
C PRO A 340 -5.82 -5.89 1.34
N PHE A 341 -5.06 -4.97 1.95
CA PHE A 341 -5.59 -3.89 2.80
C PHE A 341 -6.61 -2.95 2.13
N TRP A 342 -6.57 -2.81 0.80
CA TRP A 342 -7.49 -1.95 0.05
C TRP A 342 -8.82 -2.64 -0.28
N MET A 343 -8.96 -3.95 -0.01
CA MET A 343 -10.18 -4.69 -0.32
C MET A 343 -11.44 -4.08 0.34
N PRO A 344 -11.40 -3.65 1.61
CA PRO A 344 -12.58 -3.02 2.23
C PRO A 344 -12.94 -1.64 1.65
N GLN A 345 -12.01 -0.98 0.96
CA GLN A 345 -12.26 0.31 0.31
C GLN A 345 -13.05 0.16 -1.00
N MET A 346 -13.23 -1.06 -1.50
CA MET A 346 -13.92 -1.30 -2.77
C MET A 346 -15.40 -0.90 -2.75
N ASP A 347 -16.05 -0.96 -1.58
CA ASP A 347 -17.46 -0.60 -1.39
C ASP A 347 -17.66 0.87 -1.01
N VAL A 348 -16.58 1.66 -0.95
CA VAL A 348 -16.61 3.07 -0.58
C VAL A 348 -16.49 3.93 -1.83
N ASP A 349 -17.39 4.90 -1.97
CA ASP A 349 -17.28 5.93 -3.01
C ASP A 349 -16.09 6.85 -2.71
N ILE A 350 -15.14 6.92 -3.64
CA ILE A 350 -13.90 7.70 -3.51
C ILE A 350 -14.07 9.17 -3.91
N ARG A 351 -15.26 9.60 -4.36
CA ARG A 351 -15.50 11.00 -4.74
C ARG A 351 -15.42 11.89 -3.50
N LYS A 352 -14.61 12.95 -3.63
CA LYS A 352 -14.38 13.95 -2.59
C LYS A 352 -15.00 15.28 -3.02
N PRO A 353 -15.48 16.12 -2.08
CA PRO A 353 -15.90 17.47 -2.40
C PRO A 353 -14.71 18.26 -2.98
N VAL A 354 -15.00 19.21 -3.86
CA VAL A 354 -13.98 20.06 -4.48
C VAL A 354 -13.35 20.93 -3.40
N SER A 355 -12.17 20.51 -2.93
CA SER A 355 -11.48 21.15 -1.80
C SER A 355 -10.51 22.26 -2.20
N HIS A 356 -10.11 22.30 -3.47
CA HIS A 356 -9.08 23.21 -3.96
C HIS A 356 -9.47 23.80 -5.31
N ASP A 357 -8.98 25.01 -5.54
CA ASP A 357 -9.15 25.80 -6.76
C ASP A 357 -8.31 25.26 -7.95
N PHE A 358 -8.11 23.93 -7.97
CA PHE A 358 -7.28 23.16 -8.89
C PHE A 358 -8.18 22.40 -9.87
N GLY A 359 -8.21 22.84 -11.12
CA GLY A 359 -9.09 22.29 -12.17
C GLY A 359 -9.03 23.09 -13.47
N ILE A 360 -9.89 22.74 -14.42
CA ILE A 360 -10.01 23.47 -15.70
C ILE A 360 -11.10 24.54 -15.55
N ARG A 361 -10.69 25.80 -15.38
CA ARG A 361 -11.64 26.92 -15.39
C ARG A 361 -11.88 27.40 -16.81
N ARG A 362 -13.13 27.75 -17.10
CA ARG A 362 -13.44 28.63 -18.23
C ARG A 362 -12.99 30.05 -17.83
N PRO A 363 -12.16 30.73 -18.65
CA PRO A 363 -11.88 32.14 -18.41
C PRO A 363 -13.21 32.92 -18.44
N GLY A 364 -13.59 33.58 -17.33
CA GLY A 364 -14.76 34.45 -17.27
C GLY A 364 -15.82 34.14 -16.19
N MET A 365 -15.73 33.02 -15.46
CA MET A 365 -16.66 32.74 -14.34
C MET A 365 -15.92 32.79 -13.00
N SER A 366 -15.62 34.02 -12.56
CA SER A 366 -15.18 34.33 -11.22
C SER A 366 -16.43 34.70 -10.41
N GLY A 367 -17.07 33.72 -9.78
CA GLY A 367 -18.24 33.93 -8.92
C GLY A 367 -19.15 32.72 -8.88
N THR A 368 -19.51 32.32 -7.65
CA THR A 368 -20.62 31.42 -7.28
C THR A 368 -20.58 29.96 -7.76
N THR A 369 -19.95 29.11 -6.94
CA THR A 369 -20.46 27.75 -6.68
C THR A 369 -20.39 27.43 -5.18
N THR A 370 -21.15 28.18 -4.39
CA THR A 370 -21.72 27.68 -3.14
C THR A 370 -23.20 27.48 -3.39
N THR A 371 -23.60 26.24 -3.69
CA THR A 371 -25.02 25.86 -3.66
C THR A 371 -25.38 25.60 -2.19
N SER A 372 -25.68 26.67 -1.46
CA SER A 372 -26.53 26.60 -0.27
C SER A 372 -27.76 27.41 -0.62
N ASP A 373 -28.90 26.73 -0.65
CA ASP A 373 -30.22 27.32 -0.69
C ASP A 373 -30.32 28.35 0.44
N ASP A 374 -30.55 29.61 0.09
CA ASP A 374 -31.27 30.58 0.90
C ASP A 374 -31.88 31.58 -0.11
N GLU A 375 -33.19 31.46 -0.30
CA GLU A 375 -34.01 32.51 -0.89
C GLU A 375 -34.15 33.66 0.12
N ASP A 376 -34.47 34.85 -0.40
CA ASP A 376 -34.83 36.10 0.31
C ASP A 376 -33.66 37.08 0.57
N ASP A 377 -33.45 38.02 -0.35
CA ASP A 377 -33.95 39.41 -0.17
C ASP A 377 -33.60 40.33 -1.35
N LEU A 378 -34.59 41.14 -1.73
CA LEU A 378 -34.58 42.14 -2.80
C LEU A 378 -33.99 43.49 -2.33
N ASP A 379 -33.46 44.22 -3.32
CA ASP A 379 -33.26 45.68 -3.43
C ASP A 379 -32.19 46.39 -2.56
N SER A 380 -31.16 46.93 -3.22
CA SER A 380 -31.08 48.37 -3.53
C SER A 380 -29.76 48.69 -4.23
N ASP A 381 -29.86 49.33 -5.40
CA ASP A 381 -28.77 50.06 -6.03
C ASP A 381 -28.30 51.20 -5.12
N ASP A 382 -26.98 51.40 -5.02
CA ASP A 382 -26.42 52.75 -5.01
C ASP A 382 -24.91 52.70 -5.34
N GLU A 383 -24.54 53.53 -6.32
CA GLU A 383 -23.16 53.85 -6.69
C GLU A 383 -22.50 54.70 -5.61
N GLU A 384 -21.25 54.40 -5.23
CA GLU A 384 -20.35 55.46 -4.79
C GLU A 384 -18.87 55.18 -5.13
N LEU A 385 -18.23 56.24 -5.60
CA LEU A 385 -16.90 56.33 -6.18
C LEU A 385 -15.77 56.31 -5.12
N VAL A 386 -14.75 55.44 -5.33
CA VAL A 386 -13.28 55.64 -5.29
C VAL A 386 -12.74 56.73 -4.30
N PRO A 387 -11.72 56.49 -3.42
CA PRO A 387 -10.39 56.07 -3.91
C PRO A 387 -9.44 55.25 -3.00
N SER A 388 -8.48 54.68 -3.72
CA SER A 388 -7.19 54.13 -3.30
C SER A 388 -6.44 54.91 -2.21
N SER A 389 -5.94 54.21 -1.20
CA SER A 389 -4.75 54.63 -0.45
C SER A 389 -3.70 53.52 -0.41
N ARG A 390 -2.68 53.68 -1.25
CA ARG A 390 -1.35 53.13 -1.00
C ARG A 390 -0.80 53.79 0.27
N ASN A 391 -0.26 52.99 1.20
CA ASN A 391 0.98 53.39 1.85
C ASN A 391 1.82 52.17 2.25
N PRO A 392 3.16 52.22 2.04
CA PRO A 392 4.07 51.15 2.35
C PRO A 392 4.65 51.34 3.77
N THR A 393 4.80 50.27 4.53
CA THR A 393 5.68 50.28 5.70
C THR A 393 6.66 49.12 5.62
N ASN A 394 7.87 49.48 5.19
CA ASN A 394 9.09 48.75 5.51
C ASN A 394 9.29 48.72 7.02
N GLY A 395 9.62 47.54 7.54
CA GLY A 395 10.07 47.31 8.90
C GLY A 395 10.95 46.08 8.91
N GLU A 396 12.21 46.25 8.50
CA GLU A 396 13.26 45.28 8.79
C GLU A 396 13.56 45.32 10.30
N SER A 397 13.46 44.17 10.96
CA SER A 397 14.29 43.87 12.12
C SER A 397 14.63 42.39 12.13
N SER A 398 15.89 42.12 11.82
CA SER A 398 16.60 40.86 12.00
C SER A 398 16.92 40.64 13.48
N ALA A 399 16.66 39.44 14.01
CA ALA A 399 17.52 38.76 14.99
C ALA A 399 17.04 37.33 15.30
N GLN A 400 17.89 36.37 14.91
CA GLN A 400 18.20 35.11 15.60
C GLN A 400 17.08 34.19 16.14
N GLY A 401 16.94 33.04 15.48
CA GLY A 401 16.22 31.90 16.05
C GLY A 401 16.35 30.61 15.24
N GLY A 402 17.55 29.99 15.27
CA GLY A 402 17.76 28.55 15.09
C GLY A 402 17.24 27.89 13.80
N SER A 403 18.17 27.63 12.87
CA SER A 403 17.98 26.68 11.76
C SER A 403 17.55 25.30 12.27
N ARG A 404 16.24 25.04 12.30
CA ARG A 404 15.71 23.68 12.39
C ARG A 404 15.83 23.06 11.01
N ARG A 405 16.88 22.25 10.82
CA ARG A 405 16.96 21.23 9.77
C ARG A 405 15.60 20.52 9.67
N ARG A 406 14.82 20.84 8.64
CA ARG A 406 13.60 20.08 8.30
C ARG A 406 14.05 18.65 7.94
N PRO A 407 13.45 17.60 8.52
CA PRO A 407 13.77 16.24 8.11
C PRO A 407 13.41 16.07 6.63
N LEU A 408 14.26 15.35 5.89
CA LEU A 408 13.98 14.91 4.52
C LEU A 408 12.58 14.28 4.43
N PRO A 409 11.90 14.32 3.27
CA PRO A 409 10.65 13.61 3.09
C PRO A 409 10.92 12.10 3.11
N SER A 410 10.82 11.49 4.29
CA SER A 410 10.60 10.06 4.40
C SER A 410 9.19 9.73 3.90
N ASP A 411 9.10 8.54 3.31
CA ASP A 411 7.97 7.91 2.63
C ASP A 411 6.57 8.39 3.03
N VAL A 412 5.70 8.54 2.03
CA VAL A 412 4.25 8.81 2.18
C VAL A 412 3.57 7.76 3.09
N GLU A 413 4.15 6.57 3.23
CA GLU A 413 3.69 5.50 4.12
C GLU A 413 3.71 5.89 5.61
N GLY A 414 4.60 6.81 6.02
CA GLY A 414 4.57 7.42 7.37
C GLY A 414 3.69 8.66 7.48
N GLN A 415 3.20 9.20 6.35
CA GLN A 415 2.36 10.40 6.28
C GLN A 415 0.86 10.05 6.35
N ILE A 416 0.50 8.79 6.11
CA ILE A 416 -0.82 8.19 6.35
C ILE A 416 -0.77 7.33 7.63
N ALA A 417 -0.04 7.78 8.65
CA ALA A 417 -0.23 7.23 9.98
C ALA A 417 -1.64 7.63 10.43
N ASN A 418 -2.50 6.64 10.69
CA ASN A 418 -3.82 6.85 11.26
C ASN A 418 -3.71 7.84 12.44
N LEU A 419 -4.33 9.01 12.31
CA LEU A 419 -4.59 9.83 13.47
C LEU A 419 -5.61 9.07 14.34
N PRO A 420 -5.39 8.97 15.65
CA PRO A 420 -6.32 8.28 16.54
C PRO A 420 -7.69 8.95 16.47
N ALA A 421 -8.75 8.14 16.53
CA ALA A 421 -10.09 8.63 16.86
C ALA A 421 -10.09 9.15 18.32
N GLU A 422 -11.05 10.00 18.66
CA GLU A 422 -11.22 10.48 20.03
C GLU A 422 -11.29 9.29 21.02
N ASN A 423 -10.40 9.28 22.01
CA ASN A 423 -10.29 8.29 23.10
C ASN A 423 -9.65 6.92 22.77
N GLU A 424 -8.87 6.76 21.69
CA GLU A 424 -8.17 5.50 21.41
C GLU A 424 -6.63 5.60 21.46
N ASP A 425 -5.99 4.64 22.14
CA ASP A 425 -4.54 4.38 22.06
C ASP A 425 -4.14 4.11 20.60
N TYR A 426 -3.00 4.65 20.14
CA TYR A 426 -2.44 4.53 18.78
C TYR A 426 -2.76 3.18 18.09
N PRO A 427 -3.80 3.11 17.22
CA PRO A 427 -4.12 1.88 16.52
C PRO A 427 -3.35 1.88 15.21
N ILE A 428 -2.07 1.52 15.28
CA ILE A 428 -1.38 0.98 14.10
C ILE A 428 -1.95 -0.43 13.97
N TYR A 429 -2.94 -0.59 13.08
CA TYR A 429 -3.51 -1.86 12.63
C TYR A 429 -3.32 -3.01 13.63
N ASP A 430 -4.28 -3.24 14.53
CA ASP A 430 -4.27 -4.46 15.35
C ASP A 430 -4.51 -5.65 14.41
N SER A 431 -3.40 -6.16 13.87
CA SER A 431 -3.34 -7.50 13.28
C SER A 431 -3.18 -8.56 14.37
N ASP A 432 -3.11 -8.12 15.65
CA ASP A 432 -3.41 -8.96 16.81
C ASP A 432 -4.57 -9.81 16.39
N ASP A 433 -4.30 -11.12 16.31
CA ASP A 433 -5.18 -12.10 15.70
C ASP A 433 -6.58 -11.82 16.22
N GLU A 434 -7.43 -11.19 15.39
CA GLU A 434 -8.85 -11.05 15.67
C GLU A 434 -9.36 -12.48 15.49
N TYR A 435 -9.07 -13.28 16.51
CA TYR A 435 -9.50 -14.64 16.71
C TYR A 435 -11.01 -14.52 16.68
N ASP A 436 -11.61 -14.83 15.52
CA ASP A 436 -13.06 -14.87 15.41
C ASP A 436 -13.49 -16.10 16.19
N GLU A 437 -13.68 -15.93 17.51
CA GLU A 437 -14.00 -17.00 18.45
C GLU A 437 -15.23 -17.79 17.99
N SER A 438 -16.14 -17.13 17.26
CA SER A 438 -17.27 -17.74 16.56
C SER A 438 -16.86 -18.74 15.48
N PHE A 439 -15.85 -18.42 14.67
CA PHE A 439 -15.40 -19.25 13.55
C PHE A 439 -14.67 -20.51 14.00
N GLU A 440 -13.79 -20.42 14.99
CA GLU A 440 -13.15 -21.59 15.60
C GLU A 440 -14.18 -22.49 16.28
N LEU A 441 -15.19 -21.91 16.95
CA LEU A 441 -16.25 -22.67 17.59
C LEU A 441 -17.14 -23.39 16.55
N GLU A 442 -17.38 -22.78 15.39
CA GLU A 442 -18.04 -23.41 14.24
C GLU A 442 -17.19 -24.51 13.59
N GLN A 443 -15.89 -24.29 13.41
CA GLN A 443 -14.98 -25.34 12.93
C GLN A 443 -14.88 -26.50 13.92
N ALA A 444 -14.75 -26.20 15.21
CA ALA A 444 -14.67 -27.19 16.26
C ALA A 444 -16.00 -27.95 16.40
N LYS A 445 -17.16 -27.29 16.14
CA LYS A 445 -18.46 -27.97 15.99
C LYS A 445 -18.48 -28.95 14.80
N ARG A 446 -17.83 -28.61 13.68
CA ARG A 446 -17.72 -29.50 12.50
C ARG A 446 -16.78 -30.68 12.72
N ILE A 447 -15.66 -30.47 13.42
CA ILE A 447 -14.66 -31.52 13.71
C ILE A 447 -15.15 -32.46 14.82
N GLY A 448 -15.89 -31.93 15.80
CA GLY A 448 -16.48 -32.69 16.90
C GLY A 448 -15.47 -33.19 17.95
N GLY A 449 -15.98 -33.72 19.07
CA GLY A 449 -15.18 -34.39 20.10
C GLY A 449 -14.46 -33.47 21.09
N TRP A 450 -13.29 -33.90 21.58
CA TRP A 450 -12.51 -33.20 22.61
C TRP A 450 -12.04 -31.80 22.20
N HIS A 451 -11.78 -31.59 20.91
CA HIS A 451 -11.39 -30.30 20.37
C HIS A 451 -12.50 -29.25 20.54
N TYR A 452 -13.78 -29.63 20.34
CA TYR A 452 -14.93 -28.76 20.59
C TYR A 452 -15.02 -28.31 22.04
N TYR A 453 -14.92 -29.23 23.00
CA TYR A 453 -15.02 -28.90 24.42
C TYR A 453 -13.85 -28.03 24.89
N SER A 454 -12.61 -28.32 24.44
CA SER A 454 -11.45 -27.47 24.76
C SER A 454 -11.61 -26.05 24.21
N THR A 455 -12.15 -25.91 22.99
CA THR A 455 -12.37 -24.62 22.34
C THR A 455 -13.55 -23.88 22.97
N LEU A 456 -14.60 -24.57 23.40
CA LEU A 456 -15.74 -23.99 24.13
C LEU A 456 -15.31 -23.43 25.49
N ILE A 457 -14.48 -24.16 26.23
CA ILE A 457 -13.99 -23.72 27.53
C ILE A 457 -13.03 -22.53 27.36
N SER A 458 -12.10 -22.60 26.39
CA SER A 458 -11.16 -21.51 26.14
C SER A 458 -11.88 -20.21 25.74
N THR A 459 -12.87 -20.28 24.84
CA THR A 459 -13.68 -19.13 24.43
C THR A 459 -14.48 -18.53 25.60
N LYS A 460 -15.21 -19.35 26.37
CA LYS A 460 -15.96 -18.86 27.54
C LYS A 460 -15.05 -18.28 28.63
N SER A 461 -13.89 -18.89 28.89
CA SER A 461 -12.93 -18.37 29.88
C SER A 461 -12.35 -17.01 29.47
N ARG A 462 -12.06 -16.81 28.18
CA ARG A 462 -11.59 -15.52 27.63
C ARG A 462 -12.67 -14.45 27.69
N ALA A 463 -13.92 -14.81 27.35
CA ALA A 463 -15.05 -13.90 27.47
C ALA A 463 -15.27 -13.42 28.92
N ALA A 464 -15.18 -14.33 29.89
CA ALA A 464 -15.26 -13.99 31.31
C ALA A 464 -14.08 -13.09 31.75
N ALA A 465 -12.85 -13.41 31.34
CA ALA A 465 -11.68 -12.58 31.63
C ALA A 465 -11.80 -11.17 31.03
N HIS A 466 -12.31 -11.04 29.80
CA HIS A 466 -12.57 -9.74 29.17
C HIS A 466 -13.60 -8.91 29.94
N GLN A 467 -14.68 -9.53 30.43
CA GLN A 467 -15.69 -8.85 31.25
C GLN A 467 -15.07 -8.34 32.56
N VAL A 468 -14.31 -9.18 33.27
CA VAL A 468 -13.63 -8.80 34.52
C VAL A 468 -12.63 -7.67 34.28
N VAL A 469 -11.80 -7.76 33.24
CA VAL A 469 -10.83 -6.70 32.90
C VAL A 469 -11.53 -5.41 32.48
N SER A 470 -12.66 -5.48 31.77
CA SER A 470 -13.44 -4.29 31.39
C SER A 470 -14.05 -3.59 32.60
N ALA A 471 -14.57 -4.36 33.57
CA ALA A 471 -15.08 -3.83 34.84
C ALA A 471 -13.94 -3.19 35.66
N LEU A 472 -12.78 -3.82 35.70
CA LEU A 472 -11.60 -3.32 36.41
C LEU A 472 -11.03 -2.04 35.77
N LYS A 473 -11.07 -1.95 34.42
CA LYS A 473 -10.73 -0.73 33.68
C LYS A 473 -11.72 0.41 33.94
N TYR A 474 -12.99 0.10 34.20
CA TYR A 474 -13.98 1.12 34.55
C TYR A 474 -13.81 1.64 35.98
N ALA A 475 -13.25 0.81 36.87
CA ALA A 475 -13.00 1.16 38.27
C ALA A 475 -11.70 1.98 38.48
N ILE A 476 -10.74 1.93 37.55
CA ILE A 476 -9.46 2.64 37.65
C ILE A 476 -9.46 3.82 36.65
N PRO A 477 -9.36 5.08 37.10
CA PRO A 477 -9.32 6.23 36.19
C PRO A 477 -8.08 6.15 35.30
N ALA A 478 -8.27 5.86 34.01
CA ALA A 478 -7.21 5.84 33.03
C ALA A 478 -6.88 7.26 32.54
N PRO A 479 -5.60 7.59 32.29
CA PRO A 479 -5.24 8.87 31.67
C PRO A 479 -5.88 8.96 30.28
N ARG A 480 -6.60 10.06 30.02
CA ARG A 480 -7.16 10.35 28.70
C ARG A 480 -6.04 10.81 27.77
N SER A 481 -6.06 10.32 26.53
CA SER A 481 -5.11 10.76 25.49
C SER A 481 -5.17 12.28 25.33
N THR A 482 -4.03 12.96 25.43
CA THR A 482 -3.93 14.38 25.11
C THR A 482 -4.11 14.59 23.60
N GLN A 483 -4.98 15.53 23.22
CA GLN A 483 -5.16 15.89 21.82
C GLN A 483 -3.88 16.58 21.33
N VAL A 484 -3.11 15.89 20.48
CA VAL A 484 -1.99 16.51 19.78
C VAL A 484 -2.57 17.35 18.65
N PRO A 485 -2.33 18.68 18.61
CA PRO A 485 -2.81 19.51 17.51
C PRO A 485 -2.27 19.01 16.18
N ARG A 486 -3.08 19.14 15.12
CA ARG A 486 -2.71 18.71 13.76
C ARG A 486 -1.39 19.38 13.37
N SER A 487 -0.43 18.61 12.83
CA SER A 487 0.78 19.22 12.28
C SER A 487 0.40 20.19 11.15
N ASP A 488 1.05 21.36 11.07
CA ASP A 488 0.82 22.35 10.01
C ASP A 488 0.84 21.72 8.62
N ARG A 489 1.70 20.72 8.41
CA ARG A 489 1.82 19.98 7.16
C ARG A 489 0.56 19.16 6.81
N LEU A 490 -0.05 18.49 7.78
CA LEU A 490 -1.32 17.77 7.55
C LEU A 490 -2.47 18.74 7.32
N GLN A 491 -2.45 19.90 8.00
CA GLN A 491 -3.43 20.95 7.80
C GLN A 491 -3.31 21.59 6.41
N THR A 492 -2.08 21.71 5.86
CA THR A 492 -1.88 22.11 4.46
C THR A 492 -2.29 21.05 3.44
N LEU A 493 -2.26 19.76 3.80
CA LEU A 493 -2.57 18.65 2.88
C LEU A 493 -4.06 18.29 2.84
N PHE A 494 -4.77 18.41 3.96
CA PHE A 494 -6.16 17.97 4.11
C PHE A 494 -7.12 19.10 4.53
N GLY A 495 -6.61 20.33 4.66
CA GLY A 495 -7.41 21.49 5.07
C GLY A 495 -8.00 21.36 6.49
N SER A 496 -9.13 22.04 6.71
CA SER A 496 -9.92 21.97 7.95
C SER A 496 -10.86 20.76 8.02
N ALA A 497 -10.92 19.92 6.98
CA ALA A 497 -11.86 18.79 6.92
C ALA A 497 -11.63 17.78 8.05
N GLN A 498 -12.71 17.17 8.55
CA GLN A 498 -12.62 16.06 9.50
C GLN A 498 -12.17 14.79 8.78
N ILE A 499 -11.04 14.23 9.22
CA ILE A 499 -10.57 12.93 8.72
C ILE A 499 -11.50 11.86 9.30
N GLN A 500 -12.29 11.22 8.44
CA GLN A 500 -13.12 10.09 8.84
C GLN A 500 -12.28 8.81 8.85
N THR A 501 -12.08 8.23 10.03
CA THR A 501 -11.46 6.90 10.18
C THR A 501 -12.56 5.85 10.24
N LYS A 502 -12.65 4.98 9.23
CA LYS A 502 -13.53 3.81 9.25
C LYS A 502 -12.73 2.56 9.60
N LYS A 503 -13.20 1.81 10.61
CA LYS A 503 -12.67 0.47 10.93
C LYS A 503 -13.40 -0.56 10.09
N PHE A 504 -12.64 -1.49 9.52
CA PHE A 504 -13.18 -2.56 8.69
C PHE A 504 -12.84 -3.91 9.30
N LYS A 505 -13.85 -4.76 9.50
CA LYS A 505 -13.66 -6.16 9.87
C LYS A 505 -13.60 -7.00 8.59
N ALA A 506 -12.67 -7.96 8.54
CA ALA A 506 -12.56 -8.86 7.41
C ALA A 506 -13.81 -9.77 7.33
N PRO A 507 -14.23 -10.21 6.13
CA PRO A 507 -15.27 -11.23 6.00
C PRO A 507 -14.88 -12.52 6.77
N HIS A 508 -15.87 -13.24 7.28
CA HIS A 508 -15.64 -14.46 8.07
C HIS A 508 -14.69 -15.43 7.37
N GLY A 509 -13.70 -15.96 8.12
CA GLY A 509 -12.68 -16.88 7.61
C GLY A 509 -11.56 -16.26 6.78
N LYS A 510 -11.60 -14.93 6.51
CA LYS A 510 -10.55 -14.22 5.75
C LYS A 510 -9.77 -13.26 6.63
N LYS A 511 -8.49 -13.06 6.30
CA LYS A 511 -7.58 -12.14 7.00
C LYS A 511 -7.15 -11.03 6.05
N ILE A 512 -7.25 -9.78 6.49
CA ILE A 512 -6.69 -8.64 5.76
C ILE A 512 -5.21 -8.52 6.10
N TYR A 513 -4.36 -8.53 5.07
CA TYR A 513 -2.92 -8.34 5.19
C TYR A 513 -2.52 -6.91 4.88
N VAL A 514 -1.90 -6.27 5.86
CA VAL A 514 -1.23 -4.99 5.71
C VAL A 514 0.26 -5.25 5.65
N PRO A 515 0.95 -4.89 4.55
CA PRO A 515 2.39 -5.00 4.49
C PRO A 515 3.05 -4.11 5.54
N VAL A 516 3.68 -4.72 6.54
CA VAL A 516 4.46 -4.00 7.56
C VAL A 516 5.89 -3.86 7.07
N ARG A 517 6.37 -2.61 7.02
CA ARG A 517 7.79 -2.33 6.79
C ARG A 517 8.56 -2.62 8.07
N VAL A 518 9.39 -3.66 8.05
CA VAL A 518 10.33 -3.94 9.13
C VAL A 518 11.66 -3.30 8.77
N GLU A 519 12.04 -2.25 9.49
CA GLU A 519 13.35 -1.64 9.35
C GLU A 519 14.38 -2.35 10.23
N PRO A 520 15.66 -2.46 9.82
CA PRO A 520 16.72 -3.03 10.66
C PRO A 520 16.83 -2.36 12.04
N LYS A 521 16.49 -1.07 12.14
CA LYS A 521 16.45 -0.34 13.41
C LYS A 521 15.51 -0.97 14.45
N VAL A 522 14.47 -1.68 14.01
CA VAL A 522 13.51 -2.34 14.92
C VAL A 522 14.17 -3.53 15.62
N TYR A 523 15.03 -4.27 14.92
CA TYR A 523 15.84 -5.33 15.54
C TYR A 523 16.81 -4.75 16.57
N PHE A 524 17.54 -3.68 16.23
CA PHE A 524 18.43 -3.01 17.18
C PHE A 524 17.68 -2.38 18.36
N ALA A 525 16.46 -1.89 18.14
CA ALA A 525 15.61 -1.38 19.22
C ALA A 525 15.18 -2.52 20.16
N ALA A 526 14.76 -3.67 19.61
CA ALA A 526 14.41 -4.84 20.40
C ALA A 526 15.61 -5.36 21.21
N GLU A 527 16.79 -5.43 20.59
CA GLU A 527 18.05 -5.79 21.25
C GLU A 527 18.41 -4.78 22.35
N ARG A 528 18.33 -3.48 22.09
CA ARG A 528 18.56 -2.44 23.11
C ARG A 528 17.64 -2.60 24.31
N THR A 529 16.34 -2.88 24.07
CA THR A 529 15.41 -3.12 25.18
C THR A 529 15.77 -4.37 25.98
N PHE A 530 16.21 -5.44 25.31
CA PHE A 530 16.67 -6.66 25.97
C PHE A 530 17.93 -6.40 26.82
N LEU A 531 18.92 -5.70 26.26
CA LEU A 531 20.14 -5.31 26.97
C LEU A 531 19.84 -4.43 28.18
N GLY A 532 18.90 -3.48 28.07
CA GLY A 532 18.47 -2.65 29.20
C GLY A 532 17.82 -3.47 30.32
N TRP A 533 16.96 -4.43 29.99
CA TRP A 533 16.38 -5.34 30.99
C TRP A 533 17.44 -6.25 31.63
N LEU A 534 18.43 -6.69 30.87
CA LEU A 534 19.56 -7.47 31.37
C LEU A 534 20.42 -6.64 32.33
N GLU A 535 20.74 -5.39 31.97
CA GLU A 535 21.45 -4.43 32.82
C GLU A 535 20.73 -4.21 34.17
N TYR A 536 19.42 -3.95 34.16
CA TYR A 536 18.64 -3.82 35.39
C TYR A 536 18.63 -5.11 36.23
N SER A 537 18.55 -6.28 35.59
CA SER A 537 18.58 -7.56 36.30
C SER A 537 19.94 -7.79 36.96
N ILE A 538 21.03 -7.37 36.32
CA ILE A 538 22.37 -7.38 36.93
C ILE A 538 22.41 -6.42 38.12
N TYR A 539 21.91 -5.19 38.01
CA TYR A 539 21.89 -4.24 39.13
C TYR A 539 21.11 -4.77 40.34
N ILE A 540 19.92 -5.35 40.13
CA ILE A 540 19.13 -5.97 41.20
C ILE A 540 19.90 -7.16 41.81
N GLY A 541 20.55 -7.98 40.98
CA GLY A 541 21.41 -9.06 41.44
C GLY A 541 22.61 -8.58 42.26
N THR A 542 23.26 -7.49 41.85
CA THR A 542 24.35 -6.87 42.60
C THR A 542 23.85 -6.35 43.95
N ILE A 543 22.69 -5.70 44.01
CA ILE A 543 22.07 -5.25 45.28
C ILE A 543 21.78 -6.45 46.20
N ALA A 544 21.29 -7.57 45.66
CA ALA A 544 21.07 -8.77 46.44
C ALA A 544 22.39 -9.31 47.05
N VAL A 545 23.47 -9.35 46.25
CA VAL A 545 24.79 -9.81 46.70
C VAL A 545 25.44 -8.84 47.69
N THR A 546 25.30 -7.53 47.51
CA THR A 546 25.83 -6.56 48.48
C THR A 546 25.10 -6.67 49.81
N LEU A 547 23.77 -6.84 49.81
CA LEU A 547 23.00 -7.05 51.05
C LEU A 547 23.45 -8.30 51.83
N LEU A 548 23.90 -9.36 51.15
CA LEU A 548 24.46 -10.54 51.82
C LEU A 548 25.84 -10.28 52.44
N ASN A 549 26.62 -9.36 51.88
CA ASN A 549 27.99 -9.08 52.32
C ASN A 549 28.09 -7.98 53.40
N PHE A 550 27.02 -7.21 53.64
CA PHE A 550 27.04 -6.04 54.53
C PHE A 550 26.69 -6.30 56.01
N GLY A 551 26.69 -7.54 56.50
CA GLY A 551 26.42 -7.89 57.90
C GLY A 551 27.59 -8.60 58.59
N SER A 552 28.05 -8.08 59.74
CA SER A 552 29.04 -8.77 60.60
C SER A 552 28.48 -10.02 61.30
N HIS A 553 27.16 -10.11 61.40
CA HIS A 553 26.43 -11.31 61.83
C HIS A 553 25.29 -11.58 60.84
N PRO A 554 25.24 -12.77 60.21
CA PRO A 554 24.16 -13.11 59.28
C PRO A 554 22.84 -13.28 60.05
N THR A 555 22.00 -12.26 60.07
CA THR A 555 20.65 -12.37 60.60
C THR A 555 19.73 -13.03 59.57
N PRO A 556 18.72 -13.81 60.01
CA PRO A 556 17.78 -14.46 59.08
C PRO A 556 17.08 -13.46 58.15
N ALA A 557 16.91 -12.20 58.58
CA ALA A 557 16.26 -11.15 57.81
C ALA A 557 17.03 -10.78 56.53
N HIS A 558 18.35 -10.57 56.61
CA HIS A 558 19.17 -10.25 55.44
C HIS A 558 19.16 -11.38 54.40
N PHE A 559 19.13 -12.63 54.84
CA PHE A 559 19.04 -13.80 53.95
C PHE A 559 17.72 -13.83 53.17
N TRP A 560 16.59 -13.59 53.85
CA TRP A 560 15.27 -13.55 53.19
C TRP A 560 15.13 -12.38 52.23
N VAL A 561 15.59 -11.18 52.61
CA VAL A 561 15.55 -9.99 51.75
C VAL A 561 16.41 -10.17 50.51
N ALA A 562 17.65 -10.64 50.67
CA ALA A 562 18.52 -10.95 49.53
C ALA A 562 17.91 -12.01 48.61
N GLY A 563 17.30 -13.06 49.17
CA GLY A 563 16.58 -14.08 48.41
C GLY A 563 15.44 -13.51 47.55
N ILE A 564 14.67 -12.55 48.08
CA ILE A 564 13.61 -11.86 47.33
C ILE A 564 14.20 -11.04 46.18
N PHE A 565 15.28 -10.28 46.41
CA PHE A 565 15.93 -9.51 45.33
C PHE A 565 16.57 -10.42 44.28
N THR A 566 17.16 -11.55 44.66
CA THR A 566 17.67 -12.55 43.72
C THR A 566 16.55 -13.17 42.89
N LEU A 567 15.41 -13.52 43.50
CA LEU A 567 14.25 -14.02 42.78
C LEU A 567 13.71 -12.98 41.79
N LEU A 568 13.61 -11.72 42.21
CA LEU A 568 13.19 -10.61 41.34
C LEU A 568 14.15 -10.41 40.15
N ALA A 569 15.46 -10.51 40.37
CA ALA A 569 16.46 -10.44 39.30
C ALA A 569 16.28 -11.59 38.29
N ILE A 570 16.05 -12.82 38.76
CA ILE A 570 15.81 -13.99 37.90
C ILE A 570 14.51 -13.83 37.11
N MET A 571 13.42 -13.42 37.76
CA MET A 571 12.15 -13.21 37.06
C MET A 571 12.25 -12.09 36.00
N SER A 572 12.95 -11.00 36.31
CA SER A 572 13.23 -9.91 35.38
C SER A 572 14.04 -10.39 34.16
N LEU A 573 15.05 -11.25 34.39
CA LEU A 573 15.83 -11.86 33.32
C LEU A 573 15.00 -12.81 32.45
N CYS A 574 14.19 -13.68 33.06
CA CYS A 574 13.30 -14.58 32.33
C CYS A 574 12.28 -13.80 31.49
N TYR A 575 11.68 -12.74 32.06
CA TYR A 575 10.75 -11.87 31.37
C TYR A 575 11.39 -11.20 30.15
N SER A 576 12.63 -10.72 30.27
CA SER A 576 13.35 -10.07 29.18
C SER A 576 13.64 -11.02 28.03
N VAL A 577 14.06 -12.25 28.33
CA VAL A 577 14.31 -13.30 27.32
C VAL A 577 13.02 -13.69 26.61
N VAL A 578 11.94 -13.96 27.36
CA VAL A 578 10.63 -14.31 26.77
C VAL A 578 10.13 -13.18 25.88
N THR A 579 10.21 -11.94 26.35
CA THR A 579 9.79 -10.76 25.58
C THR A 579 10.65 -10.56 24.33
N TYR A 580 11.96 -10.77 24.42
CA TYR A 580 12.88 -10.69 23.28
C TYR A 580 12.56 -11.76 22.24
N LEU A 581 12.37 -13.02 22.65
CA LEU A 581 12.01 -14.12 21.73
C LEU A 581 10.65 -13.90 21.08
N TYR A 582 9.66 -13.44 21.85
CA TYR A 582 8.34 -13.07 21.35
C TYR A 582 8.45 -11.95 20.30
N ARG A 583 9.16 -10.86 20.62
CA ARG A 583 9.37 -9.72 19.71
C ARG A 583 10.16 -10.13 18.48
N SER A 584 11.23 -10.90 18.64
CA SER A 584 12.06 -11.38 17.52
C SER A 584 11.24 -12.24 16.55
N ASN A 585 10.42 -13.17 17.08
CA ASN A 585 9.54 -13.98 16.26
C ASN A 585 8.43 -13.14 15.60
N ALA A 586 7.87 -12.16 16.30
CA ALA A 586 6.88 -11.23 15.75
C ALA A 586 7.46 -10.38 14.61
N ILE A 587 8.67 -9.84 14.78
CA ILE A 587 9.38 -9.07 13.77
C ILE A 587 9.67 -9.95 12.54
N ARG A 588 10.15 -11.19 12.76
CA ARG A 588 10.42 -12.16 11.68
C ARG A 588 9.16 -12.53 10.91
N THR A 589 8.04 -12.70 11.59
CA THR A 589 6.74 -13.04 10.99
C THR A 589 5.99 -11.81 10.46
N ARG A 590 6.55 -10.61 10.61
CA ARG A 590 5.95 -9.32 10.22
C ARG A 590 4.56 -9.10 10.80
N LYS A 591 4.31 -9.62 11.99
CA LYS A 591 3.10 -9.33 12.73
C LYS A 591 3.21 -7.91 13.28
N VAL A 592 2.13 -7.12 13.17
CA VAL A 592 2.04 -5.84 13.88
C VAL A 592 1.92 -6.18 15.35
N VAL A 593 2.95 -5.85 16.13
CA VAL A 593 2.95 -6.05 17.59
C VAL A 593 3.26 -4.73 18.25
N LYS A 594 2.57 -4.44 19.36
CA LYS A 594 2.85 -3.29 20.21
C LYS A 594 4.28 -3.41 20.76
N TYR A 595 5.20 -2.60 20.24
CA TYR A 595 6.61 -2.62 20.62
C TYR A 595 6.88 -2.00 22.00
N TYR A 596 5.91 -1.28 22.57
CA TYR A 596 6.02 -0.73 23.92
C TYR A 596 5.61 -1.78 24.95
N ASP A 597 6.33 -1.82 26.06
CA ASP A 597 5.96 -2.65 27.21
C ASP A 597 5.06 -1.85 28.15
N ARG A 598 3.80 -2.31 28.30
CA ARG A 598 2.78 -1.60 29.09
C ARG A 598 2.85 -1.91 30.58
N TRP A 599 3.35 -3.07 30.96
CA TRP A 599 3.21 -3.59 32.33
C TRP A 599 4.54 -3.94 32.98
N GLY A 600 5.53 -4.40 32.21
CA GLY A 600 6.80 -4.88 32.74
C GLY A 600 7.47 -3.87 33.69
N PRO A 601 7.73 -2.62 33.27
CA PRO A 601 8.38 -1.63 34.13
C PRO A 601 7.58 -1.32 35.40
N SER A 602 6.25 -1.17 35.29
CA SER A 602 5.40 -0.87 36.44
C SER A 602 5.39 -2.02 37.45
N VAL A 603 5.29 -3.26 36.98
CA VAL A 603 5.37 -4.45 37.85
C VAL A 603 6.72 -4.54 38.54
N LEU A 604 7.82 -4.28 37.83
CA LEU A 604 9.17 -4.26 38.40
C LEU A 604 9.30 -3.17 39.48
N CYS A 605 8.83 -1.95 39.21
CA CYS A 605 8.87 -0.83 40.16
C CYS A 605 8.07 -1.15 41.44
N VAL A 606 6.86 -1.70 41.31
CA VAL A 606 6.04 -2.10 42.46
C VAL A 606 6.73 -3.22 43.24
N ALA A 607 7.28 -4.22 42.56
CA ALA A 607 7.97 -5.32 43.21
C ALA A 607 9.24 -4.86 43.95
N LEU A 608 10.02 -3.95 43.36
CA LEU A 608 11.18 -3.33 44.02
C LEU A 608 10.76 -2.48 45.22
N PHE A 609 9.68 -1.69 45.09
CA PHE A 609 9.15 -0.90 46.20
C PHE A 609 8.75 -1.79 47.39
N VAL A 610 8.03 -2.90 47.12
CA VAL A 610 7.69 -3.89 48.15
C VAL A 610 8.95 -4.52 48.75
N GLY A 611 9.94 -4.88 47.93
CA GLY A 611 11.21 -5.43 48.40
C GLY A 611 11.98 -4.48 49.33
N VAL A 612 12.03 -3.19 48.99
CA VAL A 612 12.66 -2.15 49.82
C VAL A 612 11.86 -1.88 51.10
N ALA A 613 10.52 -1.82 51.01
CA ALA A 613 9.65 -1.62 52.17
C ALA A 613 9.77 -2.79 53.18
N LEU A 614 9.84 -4.03 52.69
CA LEU A 614 10.09 -5.20 53.53
C LEU A 614 11.47 -5.13 54.19
N ASN A 615 12.51 -4.76 53.44
CA ASN A 615 13.85 -4.56 54.00
C ASN A 615 13.84 -3.53 55.14
N PHE A 616 13.18 -2.38 54.91
CA PHE A 616 13.05 -1.33 55.92
C PHE A 616 12.29 -1.80 57.17
N ALA A 617 11.19 -2.55 56.98
CA ALA A 617 10.41 -3.09 58.09
C ALA A 617 11.18 -4.12 58.92
N PHE A 618 11.93 -5.02 58.26
CA PHE A 618 12.76 -6.00 58.95
C PHE A 618 13.92 -5.35 59.71
N GLU A 619 14.64 -4.42 59.09
CA GLU A 619 15.73 -3.68 59.71
C GLU A 619 15.24 -2.82 60.89
N GLY A 620 14.08 -2.16 60.72
CA GLY A 620 13.47 -1.35 61.78
C GLY A 620 13.10 -2.16 63.03
N ARG A 621 12.60 -3.40 62.81
CA ARG A 621 12.30 -4.34 63.90
C ARG A 621 13.57 -4.87 64.57
N GLU A 622 14.63 -5.10 63.80
CA GLU A 622 15.92 -5.57 64.33
C GLU A 622 16.62 -4.50 65.17
N ARG A 623 16.52 -3.22 64.77
CA ARG A 623 17.09 -2.08 65.50
C ARG A 623 16.23 -1.55 66.66
N LYS A 624 15.08 -2.18 66.95
CA LYS A 624 14.10 -1.75 67.98
C LYS A 624 13.63 -0.29 67.82
N ILE A 625 13.57 0.20 66.59
CA ILE A 625 13.05 1.55 66.30
C ILE A 625 11.51 1.54 66.32
N TRP A 626 10.90 0.34 66.17
CA TRP A 626 9.46 0.08 66.19
C TRP A 626 9.17 -1.24 66.90
#